data_AF-A0A3D5Q6D7-F1
#
_entry.id   AF-A0A3D5Q6D7-F1
#
_cell.length_a   1.000
_cell.length_b   1.000
_cell.length_c   1.000
_cell.angle_alpha   90.00
_cell.angle_beta   90.00
_cell.angle_gamma   90.00
#
_symmetry.space_group_name_H-M   'P 1'
#
loop_
_entity.id
_entity.type
_entity.pdbx_description
1 polymer ?
#
loop_
_entity_poly.entity_id
_entity_poly.type
_entity_poly.pdbx_seq_one_letter_code
_entity_poly.pdbx_strand_id
1 'polypeptide(L)'
;MAVGPGKLPEFYPVRGCRLGIASAGIKKPGRKDLVVLELSEGSQVAGIFTRNRFCAAPVTLTRQHMAQAASRYLLINTGNANAGTGEKGLKDARACCEALAREAGVDAARVLPFSTGVIGEPLPVDKIVKGIPEALRNLSENHWAEAASGIMTTDTRPKGATRRLELNGKTVTISGISKGAGMIRPNMA
;
A
#
# COMPACT_ATOMS: atom_id res chain seq x y z
N MET A 1 -6.02 -7.61 19.75
CA MET A 1 -6.80 -8.29 18.69
C MET A 1 -7.90 -7.36 18.20
N ALA A 2 -8.35 -7.50 16.95
CA ALA A 2 -9.44 -6.67 16.43
C ALA A 2 -10.74 -6.93 17.24
N VAL A 3 -11.27 -5.89 17.89
CA VAL A 3 -12.54 -5.92 18.62
C VAL A 3 -13.68 -5.40 17.71
N GLY A 4 -14.93 -5.82 17.94
CA GLY A 4 -16.12 -5.39 17.18
C GLY A 4 -16.64 -6.41 16.13
N PRO A 5 -17.74 -6.07 15.41
CA PRO A 5 -18.61 -7.01 14.66
C PRO A 5 -17.92 -7.73 13.49
N GLY A 6 -16.80 -7.19 12.99
CA GLY A 6 -15.81 -7.98 12.27
C GLY A 6 -16.01 -8.26 10.80
N LYS A 7 -16.98 -7.63 10.16
CA LYS A 7 -17.16 -7.70 8.71
C LYS A 7 -16.71 -6.38 8.07
N LEU A 8 -16.14 -6.48 6.87
CA LEU A 8 -15.93 -5.30 6.04
C LEU A 8 -17.30 -4.76 5.58
N PRO A 9 -17.46 -3.45 5.44
CA PRO A 9 -18.65 -2.90 4.79
C PRO A 9 -18.64 -3.22 3.30
N GLU A 10 -19.79 -3.09 2.66
CA GLU A 10 -19.83 -2.85 1.22
C GLU A 10 -19.26 -1.45 0.98
N PHE A 11 -18.15 -1.36 0.25
CA PHE A 11 -17.45 -0.10 0.05
C PHE A 11 -18.15 0.74 -1.00
N TYR A 12 -18.25 2.04 -0.75
CA TYR A 12 -18.57 2.99 -1.81
C TYR A 12 -17.32 3.21 -2.70
N PRO A 13 -17.46 3.11 -4.03
CA PRO A 13 -16.40 3.49 -4.95
C PRO A 13 -15.96 4.94 -4.72
N VAL A 14 -14.65 5.16 -4.78
CA VAL A 14 -14.05 6.50 -4.71
C VAL A 14 -13.58 6.83 -6.13
N ARG A 15 -14.31 7.74 -6.80
CA ARG A 15 -13.99 8.15 -8.17
C ARG A 15 -12.54 8.60 -8.25
N GLY A 16 -11.79 8.03 -9.20
CA GLY A 16 -10.37 8.35 -9.38
C GLY A 16 -9.43 7.61 -8.42
N CYS A 17 -9.91 6.58 -7.71
CA CYS A 17 -9.07 5.66 -6.95
C CYS A 17 -9.38 4.21 -7.35
N ARG A 18 -8.39 3.53 -7.92
CA ARG A 18 -8.49 2.12 -8.34
C ARG A 18 -7.51 1.26 -7.55
N LEU A 19 -7.90 0.04 -7.22
CA LEU A 19 -7.10 -0.90 -6.44
C LEU A 19 -6.87 -2.18 -7.25
N GLY A 20 -5.61 -2.57 -7.34
CA GLY A 20 -5.11 -3.73 -8.04
C GLY A 20 -4.44 -4.68 -7.06
N ILE A 21 -4.66 -5.98 -7.22
CA ILE A 21 -4.15 -7.00 -6.30
C ILE A 21 -3.56 -8.14 -7.11
N ALA A 22 -2.38 -8.61 -6.67
CA ALA A 22 -1.71 -9.77 -7.23
C ALA A 22 -1.24 -10.73 -6.14
N SER A 23 -1.00 -11.98 -6.54
CA SER A 23 -0.33 -12.98 -5.70
C SER A 23 1.12 -13.12 -6.13
N ALA A 24 2.00 -12.25 -5.62
CA ALA A 24 3.42 -12.24 -5.97
C ALA A 24 4.22 -13.37 -5.29
N GLY A 25 3.64 -14.04 -4.28
CA GLY A 25 4.26 -15.17 -3.60
C GLY A 25 5.49 -14.75 -2.77
N ILE A 26 5.46 -13.53 -2.21
CA ILE A 26 6.53 -12.90 -1.44
C ILE A 26 6.93 -13.80 -0.27
N LYS A 27 5.96 -14.10 0.61
CA LYS A 27 6.17 -14.98 1.77
C LYS A 27 5.57 -16.37 1.62
N LYS A 28 4.39 -16.49 0.99
CA LYS A 28 3.71 -17.78 0.76
C LYS A 28 3.09 -17.81 -0.64
N PRO A 29 3.27 -18.88 -1.42
CA PRO A 29 2.60 -19.02 -2.73
C PRO A 29 1.07 -18.91 -2.61
N GLY A 30 0.43 -18.38 -3.65
CA GLY A 30 -1.04 -18.28 -3.75
C GLY A 30 -1.69 -17.24 -2.83
N ARG A 31 -0.90 -16.51 -2.04
CA ARG A 31 -1.42 -15.44 -1.18
C ARG A 31 -1.45 -14.12 -1.94
N LYS A 32 -2.58 -13.42 -1.90
CA LYS A 32 -2.67 -12.00 -2.25
C LYS A 32 -1.77 -11.21 -1.30
N ASP A 33 -0.63 -10.73 -1.80
CA ASP A 33 0.43 -10.12 -1.00
C ASP A 33 1.08 -8.91 -1.66
N LEU A 34 0.58 -8.52 -2.83
CA LEU A 34 0.92 -7.29 -3.52
C LEU A 34 -0.36 -6.50 -3.83
N VAL A 35 -0.41 -5.24 -3.42
CA VAL A 35 -1.52 -4.32 -3.67
C VAL A 35 -0.97 -3.05 -4.30
N VAL A 36 -1.62 -2.59 -5.37
CA VAL A 36 -1.35 -1.30 -6.02
C VAL A 36 -2.59 -0.44 -5.89
N LEU A 37 -2.46 0.77 -5.37
CA LEU A 37 -3.50 1.79 -5.51
C LEU A 37 -3.06 2.74 -6.61
N GLU A 38 -3.96 3.06 -7.52
CA GLU A 38 -3.80 4.12 -8.49
C GLU A 38 -4.74 5.28 -8.14
N LEU A 39 -4.19 6.48 -8.11
CA LEU A 39 -4.88 7.74 -7.88
C LEU A 39 -4.90 8.52 -9.18
N SER A 40 -6.04 9.13 -9.54
CA SER A 40 -6.19 9.98 -10.73
C SER A 40 -5.18 11.13 -10.79
N GLU A 41 -4.92 11.63 -12.00
CA GLU A 41 -4.08 12.82 -12.18
C GLU A 41 -4.67 14.01 -11.39
N GLY A 42 -3.82 14.82 -10.76
CA GLY A 42 -4.25 15.95 -9.92
C GLY A 42 -4.68 15.60 -8.49
N SER A 43 -4.70 14.31 -8.12
CA SER A 43 -4.96 13.90 -6.73
C SER A 43 -3.92 14.48 -5.75
N GLN A 44 -4.40 14.90 -4.58
CA GLN A 44 -3.57 15.37 -3.47
C GLN A 44 -3.35 14.26 -2.46
N VAL A 45 -2.11 14.09 -2.00
CA VAL A 45 -1.74 13.05 -1.03
C VAL A 45 -1.12 13.68 0.20
N ALA A 46 -1.65 13.31 1.35
CA ALA A 46 -1.08 13.61 2.66
C ALA A 46 -0.74 12.30 3.37
N GLY A 47 0.34 12.29 4.16
CA GLY A 47 0.82 11.11 4.84
C GLY A 47 1.55 11.47 6.12
N ILE A 48 1.26 10.71 7.19
CA ILE A 48 2.02 10.74 8.45
C ILE A 48 2.72 9.39 8.61
N PHE A 49 3.90 9.41 9.23
CA PHE A 49 4.77 8.25 9.27
C PHE A 49 5.30 8.01 10.67
N THR A 50 5.74 6.78 10.97
CA THR A 50 6.34 6.46 12.26
C THR A 50 7.50 7.41 12.62
N ARG A 51 7.55 7.83 13.88
CA ARG A 51 8.66 8.59 14.46
C ARG A 51 9.79 7.69 14.98
N ASN A 52 9.69 6.38 14.77
CA ASN A 52 10.74 5.45 15.19
C ASN A 52 12.06 5.79 14.48
N ARG A 53 13.18 5.82 15.23
CA ARG A 53 14.52 6.04 14.65
C ARG A 53 14.92 4.92 13.70
N PHE A 54 14.40 3.71 13.90
CA PHE A 54 14.62 2.56 13.02
C PHE A 54 13.54 2.49 11.93
N CYS A 55 13.45 3.52 11.09
CA CYS A 55 12.52 3.55 9.97
C CYS A 55 12.91 2.52 8.90
N ALA A 56 11.92 1.82 8.37
CA ALA A 56 12.11 0.93 7.22
C ALA A 56 12.46 1.76 5.97
N ALA A 57 13.21 1.16 5.03
CA ALA A 57 13.54 1.76 3.74
C ALA A 57 12.32 2.38 3.00
N PRO A 58 11.15 1.70 2.89
CA PRO A 58 9.97 2.28 2.24
C PRO A 58 9.43 3.56 2.90
N VAL A 59 9.60 3.73 4.23
CA VAL A 59 9.16 4.96 4.92
C VAL A 59 10.01 6.14 4.47
N THR A 60 11.33 5.96 4.45
CA THR A 60 12.28 7.00 4.00
C THR A 60 12.03 7.34 2.53
N LEU A 61 11.86 6.33 1.68
CA LEU A 61 11.64 6.53 0.24
C LEU A 61 10.29 7.21 -0.06
N THR A 62 9.22 6.82 0.66
CA THR A 62 7.91 7.46 0.50
C THR A 62 7.97 8.95 0.81
N ARG A 63 8.63 9.35 1.91
CA ARG A 63 8.82 10.77 2.25
C ARG A 63 9.59 11.53 1.17
N GLN A 64 10.63 10.91 0.61
CA GLN A 64 11.41 11.50 -0.49
C GLN A 64 10.54 11.70 -1.75
N HIS A 65 9.81 10.67 -2.17
CA HIS A 65 8.96 10.71 -3.35
C HIS A 65 7.82 11.73 -3.22
N MET A 66 7.15 11.80 -2.06
CA MET A 66 6.12 12.81 -1.79
C MET A 66 6.64 14.26 -1.86
N ALA A 67 7.91 14.49 -1.52
CA ALA A 67 8.51 15.82 -1.63
C ALA A 67 8.96 16.18 -3.06
N GLN A 68 9.10 15.18 -3.94
CA GLN A 68 9.61 15.35 -5.30
C GLN A 68 8.49 15.50 -6.34
N ALA A 69 7.39 14.75 -6.21
CA ALA A 69 6.33 14.75 -7.21
C ALA A 69 4.95 14.45 -6.62
N ALA A 70 3.92 14.95 -7.30
CA ALA A 70 2.54 14.55 -7.01
C ALA A 70 2.37 13.04 -7.25
N SER A 71 1.96 12.33 -6.20
CA SER A 71 1.89 10.86 -6.19
C SER A 71 0.73 10.34 -7.04
N ARG A 72 0.97 9.24 -7.77
CA ARG A 72 -0.02 8.57 -8.62
C ARG A 72 -0.29 7.13 -8.20
N TYR A 73 0.69 6.46 -7.60
CA TYR A 73 0.55 5.08 -7.17
C TYR A 73 1.03 4.87 -5.74
N LEU A 74 0.39 3.94 -5.03
CA LEU A 74 0.94 3.33 -3.82
C LEU A 74 1.22 1.86 -4.10
N LEU A 75 2.41 1.39 -3.79
CA LEU A 75 2.84 0.01 -3.95
C LEU A 75 3.00 -0.63 -2.58
N ILE A 76 2.08 -1.52 -2.20
CA ILE A 76 2.07 -2.16 -0.89
C ILE A 76 2.41 -3.65 -1.03
N ASN A 77 3.47 -4.08 -0.35
CA ASN A 77 3.84 -5.49 -0.28
C ASN A 77 3.71 -6.02 1.16
N THR A 78 3.38 -7.31 1.25
CA THR A 78 3.13 -7.99 2.52
C THR A 78 3.98 -9.25 2.64
N GLY A 79 4.45 -9.53 3.85
CA GLY A 79 5.28 -10.70 4.17
C GLY A 79 6.74 -10.35 4.44
N ASN A 80 7.21 -9.22 3.93
CA ASN A 80 8.54 -8.66 4.17
C ASN A 80 8.40 -7.15 4.47
N ALA A 81 9.02 -6.67 5.56
CA ALA A 81 8.91 -5.28 5.99
C ALA A 81 9.94 -4.34 5.34
N ASN A 82 10.97 -4.89 4.69
CA ASN A 82 12.13 -4.15 4.19
C ASN A 82 12.68 -3.15 5.22
N ALA A 83 12.81 -3.64 6.45
CA ALA A 83 13.28 -2.89 7.60
C ALA A 83 14.56 -3.52 8.13
N GLY A 84 15.52 -2.69 8.57
CA GLY A 84 16.82 -3.18 9.02
C GLY A 84 17.71 -3.76 7.91
N THR A 85 17.48 -3.33 6.66
CA THR A 85 18.14 -3.83 5.44
C THR A 85 19.16 -2.86 4.84
N GLY A 86 19.42 -1.73 5.50
CA GLY A 86 20.43 -0.75 5.11
C GLY A 86 20.22 -0.14 3.71
N GLU A 87 21.31 0.25 3.06
CA GLU A 87 21.28 0.81 1.71
C GLU A 87 20.69 -0.14 0.67
N LYS A 88 20.94 -1.45 0.83
CA LYS A 88 20.37 -2.46 -0.07
C LYS A 88 18.85 -2.39 -0.05
N GLY A 89 18.23 -2.29 1.14
CA GLY A 89 16.79 -2.16 1.27
C GLY A 89 16.22 -0.92 0.57
N LEU A 90 16.94 0.20 0.61
CA LEU A 90 16.55 1.43 -0.10
C LEU A 90 16.65 1.27 -1.62
N LYS A 91 17.72 0.64 -2.11
CA LYS A 91 17.89 0.29 -3.54
C LYS A 91 16.80 -0.67 -4.01
N ASP A 92 16.51 -1.71 -3.24
CA ASP A 92 15.47 -2.70 -3.56
C ASP A 92 14.08 -2.04 -3.63
N ALA A 93 13.73 -1.17 -2.66
CA ALA A 93 12.47 -0.43 -2.68
C ALA A 93 12.35 0.51 -3.90
N ARG A 94 13.45 1.17 -4.27
CA ARG A 94 13.52 2.03 -5.46
C ARG A 94 13.32 1.22 -6.74
N ALA A 95 13.98 0.07 -6.87
CA ALA A 95 13.82 -0.81 -8.02
C ALA A 95 12.36 -1.29 -8.20
N CYS A 96 11.65 -1.59 -7.11
CA CYS A 96 10.22 -1.90 -7.16
C CYS A 96 9.38 -0.70 -7.64
N CYS A 97 9.69 0.51 -7.18
CA CYS A 97 9.00 1.73 -7.64
C CYS A 97 9.25 2.00 -9.13
N GLU A 98 10.51 1.90 -9.58
CA GLU A 98 10.90 2.07 -10.98
C GLU A 98 10.21 1.05 -11.88
N ALA A 99 10.09 -0.21 -11.44
CA ALA A 99 9.39 -1.24 -12.19
C ALA A 99 7.89 -0.91 -12.35
N LEU A 100 7.21 -0.48 -11.28
CA LEU A 100 5.81 -0.06 -11.35
C LEU A 100 5.65 1.17 -12.25
N ALA A 101 6.52 2.15 -12.07
CA ALA A 101 6.49 3.40 -12.81
C ALA A 101 6.69 3.18 -14.32
N ARG A 102 7.63 2.31 -14.70
CA ARG A 102 7.85 1.92 -16.10
C ARG A 102 6.62 1.24 -16.71
N GLU A 103 6.01 0.29 -16.00
CA GLU A 103 4.82 -0.41 -16.48
C GLU A 103 3.61 0.55 -16.60
N ALA A 104 3.50 1.51 -15.68
CA ALA A 104 2.42 2.50 -15.66
C ALA A 104 2.69 3.76 -16.51
N GLY A 105 3.87 3.90 -17.11
CA GLY A 105 4.25 5.07 -17.91
C GLY A 105 4.35 6.38 -17.10
N VAL A 106 4.80 6.31 -15.84
CA VAL A 106 5.00 7.48 -14.97
C VAL A 106 6.43 7.56 -14.44
N ASP A 107 6.78 8.68 -13.82
CA ASP A 107 8.05 8.82 -13.10
C ASP A 107 8.04 8.02 -11.78
N ALA A 108 9.19 7.45 -11.41
CA ALA A 108 9.34 6.62 -10.21
C ALA A 108 9.02 7.37 -8.90
N ALA A 109 9.27 8.68 -8.83
CA ALA A 109 8.92 9.50 -7.68
C ALA A 109 7.41 9.68 -7.51
N ARG A 110 6.58 9.28 -8.49
CA ARG A 110 5.12 9.26 -8.36
C ARG A 110 4.59 7.97 -7.72
N VAL A 111 5.47 7.03 -7.36
CA VAL A 111 5.11 5.75 -6.71
C VAL A 111 5.53 5.77 -5.24
N LEU A 112 4.61 5.53 -4.31
CA LEU A 112 4.88 5.49 -2.87
C LEU A 112 4.95 4.03 -2.36
N PRO A 113 6.11 3.52 -1.91
CA PRO A 113 6.24 2.14 -1.46
C PRO A 113 5.87 1.96 0.02
N PHE A 114 5.15 0.88 0.33
CA PHE A 114 4.83 0.45 1.70
C PHE A 114 5.12 -1.04 1.84
N SER A 115 5.76 -1.43 2.94
CA SER A 115 6.12 -2.83 3.19
C SER A 115 5.76 -3.23 4.61
N THR A 116 5.33 -4.47 4.80
CA THR A 116 5.05 -4.99 6.13
C THR A 116 5.24 -6.49 6.24
N GLY A 117 5.88 -6.95 7.31
CA GLY A 117 6.22 -8.35 7.50
C GLY A 117 7.47 -8.56 8.34
N VAL A 118 8.30 -9.51 7.94
CA VAL A 118 9.55 -9.85 8.65
C VAL A 118 10.58 -8.71 8.50
N ILE A 119 11.28 -8.40 9.58
CA ILE A 119 12.37 -7.40 9.66
C ILE A 119 13.71 -8.13 9.48
N GLY A 120 14.67 -7.51 8.79
CA GLY A 120 16.03 -8.04 8.59
C GLY A 120 16.19 -8.94 7.36
N GLU A 121 15.11 -9.26 6.65
CA GLU A 121 15.15 -10.05 5.42
C GLU A 121 15.22 -9.15 4.18
N PRO A 122 16.06 -9.49 3.17
CA PRO A 122 16.12 -8.74 1.92
C PRO A 122 14.78 -8.80 1.18
N LEU A 123 14.41 -7.69 0.52
CA LEU A 123 13.16 -7.61 -0.23
C LEU A 123 13.25 -8.51 -1.47
N PRO A 124 12.27 -9.39 -1.74
CA PRO A 124 12.28 -10.24 -2.93
C PRO A 124 11.80 -9.44 -4.15
N VAL A 125 12.66 -8.56 -4.66
CA VAL A 125 12.37 -7.63 -5.77
C VAL A 125 11.78 -8.35 -6.97
N ASP A 126 12.41 -9.44 -7.43
CA ASP A 126 11.96 -10.18 -8.62
C ASP A 126 10.51 -10.68 -8.51
N LYS A 127 10.09 -11.10 -7.32
CA LYS A 127 8.71 -11.56 -7.08
C LYS A 127 7.73 -10.39 -7.17
N ILE A 128 8.08 -9.27 -6.56
CA ILE A 128 7.26 -8.05 -6.60
C ILE A 128 7.15 -7.56 -8.05
N VAL A 129 8.27 -7.45 -8.76
CA VAL A 129 8.32 -7.01 -10.16
C VAL A 129 7.47 -7.90 -11.06
N LYS A 130 7.53 -9.23 -10.88
CA LYS A 130 6.68 -10.17 -11.63
C LYS A 130 5.19 -10.04 -11.33
N GLY A 131 4.83 -9.62 -10.11
CA GLY A 131 3.43 -9.43 -9.70
C GLY A 131 2.81 -8.09 -10.15
N ILE A 132 3.62 -7.09 -10.47
CA ILE A 132 3.14 -5.75 -10.86
C ILE A 132 2.18 -5.77 -12.06
N PRO A 133 2.46 -6.47 -13.18
CA PRO A 133 1.55 -6.49 -14.33
C PRO A 133 0.18 -7.10 -14.01
N GLU A 134 0.14 -8.13 -13.16
CA GLU A 134 -1.13 -8.70 -12.69
C GLU A 134 -1.92 -7.68 -11.86
N ALA A 135 -1.26 -7.00 -10.91
CA ALA A 135 -1.91 -6.01 -10.07
C ALA A 135 -2.48 -4.85 -10.91
N LEU A 136 -1.73 -4.36 -11.91
CA LEU A 136 -2.19 -3.28 -12.79
C LEU A 136 -3.36 -3.70 -13.70
N ARG A 137 -3.30 -4.89 -14.31
CA ARG A 137 -4.44 -5.41 -15.09
C ARG A 137 -5.70 -5.60 -14.25
N ASN A 138 -5.54 -5.83 -12.95
CA ASN A 138 -6.61 -6.05 -11.99
C ASN A 138 -7.06 -4.76 -11.28
N LEU A 139 -6.77 -3.56 -11.80
CA LEU A 139 -7.22 -2.30 -11.21
C LEU A 139 -8.75 -2.14 -11.30
N SER A 140 -9.40 -1.88 -10.16
CA SER A 140 -10.84 -1.61 -10.09
C SER A 140 -11.18 -0.66 -8.95
N GLU A 141 -12.24 0.14 -9.08
CA GLU A 141 -12.76 0.99 -7.99
C GLU A 141 -13.44 0.16 -6.87
N ASN A 142 -13.69 -1.13 -7.12
CA ASN A 142 -14.46 -2.01 -6.23
C ASN A 142 -13.59 -2.96 -5.38
N HIS A 143 -12.27 -3.04 -5.61
CA HIS A 143 -11.40 -4.05 -4.97
C HIS A 143 -10.95 -3.71 -3.54
N TRP A 144 -11.72 -2.90 -2.81
CA TRP A 144 -11.36 -2.49 -1.45
C TRP A 144 -11.26 -3.67 -0.47
N ALA A 145 -12.13 -4.66 -0.58
CA ALA A 145 -12.12 -5.81 0.31
C ALA A 145 -10.93 -6.76 0.06
N GLU A 146 -10.58 -6.97 -1.20
CA GLU A 146 -9.42 -7.74 -1.63
C GLU A 146 -8.13 -7.03 -1.24
N ALA A 147 -8.04 -5.72 -1.44
CA ALA A 147 -6.91 -4.91 -1.02
C ALA A 147 -6.73 -4.96 0.51
N ALA A 148 -7.81 -4.83 1.28
CA ALA A 148 -7.78 -4.96 2.74
C ALA A 148 -7.21 -6.32 3.18
N SER A 149 -7.52 -7.37 2.43
CA SER A 149 -6.98 -8.71 2.67
C SER A 149 -5.51 -8.84 2.25
N GLY A 150 -5.13 -8.23 1.13
CA GLY A 150 -3.77 -8.27 0.58
C GLY A 150 -2.70 -7.59 1.46
N ILE A 151 -3.10 -6.62 2.28
CA ILE A 151 -2.19 -5.93 3.21
C ILE A 151 -2.04 -6.61 4.58
N MET A 152 -2.79 -7.68 4.86
CA MET A 152 -2.80 -8.34 6.16
C MET A 152 -1.49 -9.08 6.48
N THR A 153 -1.08 -9.12 7.75
CA THR A 153 0.06 -9.94 8.21
C THR A 153 -0.42 -11.05 9.14
N THR A 154 -0.28 -10.85 10.45
CA THR A 154 -0.83 -11.72 11.50
C THR A 154 -2.27 -11.36 11.88
N ASP A 155 -2.89 -10.47 11.11
CA ASP A 155 -4.28 -10.09 11.23
C ASP A 155 -5.19 -11.32 11.10
N THR A 156 -6.16 -11.46 11.99
CA THR A 156 -7.17 -12.54 11.93
C THR A 156 -8.32 -12.22 10.98
N ARG A 157 -8.50 -10.95 10.61
CA ARG A 157 -9.52 -10.45 9.68
C ARG A 157 -9.09 -9.12 9.04
N PRO A 158 -9.56 -8.82 7.82
CA PRO A 158 -9.33 -7.52 7.18
C PRO A 158 -10.07 -6.41 7.91
N LYS A 159 -9.64 -5.16 7.72
CA LYS A 159 -10.21 -3.98 8.37
C LYS A 159 -10.41 -2.86 7.36
N GLY A 160 -11.57 -2.22 7.42
CA GLY A 160 -11.86 -1.05 6.61
C GLY A 160 -13.20 -0.43 6.97
N ALA A 161 -13.40 0.78 6.48
CA ALA A 161 -14.59 1.58 6.70
C ALA A 161 -14.89 2.41 5.45
N THR A 162 -16.17 2.76 5.26
CA THR A 162 -16.60 3.68 4.21
C THR A 162 -17.69 4.60 4.75
N ARG A 163 -17.76 5.83 4.24
CA ARG A 163 -18.80 6.81 4.59
C ARG A 163 -19.03 7.76 3.42
N ARG A 164 -20.29 8.17 3.23
CA ARG A 164 -20.66 9.33 2.41
C ARG A 164 -21.09 10.48 3.30
N LEU A 165 -20.77 11.70 2.89
CA LEU A 165 -21.22 12.92 3.53
C LEU A 165 -21.50 13.98 2.47
N GLU A 166 -22.34 14.96 2.81
CA GLU A 166 -22.55 16.15 1.99
C GLU A 166 -21.58 17.25 2.42
N LEU A 167 -20.89 17.85 1.45
CA LEU A 167 -20.03 19.00 1.66
C LEU A 167 -20.28 20.02 0.56
N ASN A 168 -20.77 21.22 0.93
CA ASN A 168 -21.12 22.29 -0.01
C ASN A 168 -22.05 21.82 -1.17
N GLY A 169 -23.05 21.00 -0.84
CA GLY A 169 -24.03 20.46 -1.80
C GLY A 169 -23.48 19.37 -2.74
N LYS A 170 -22.32 18.79 -2.43
CA LYS A 170 -21.73 17.67 -3.15
C LYS A 170 -21.57 16.46 -2.23
N THR A 171 -21.97 15.30 -2.72
CA THR A 171 -21.68 14.02 -2.06
C THR A 171 -20.19 13.71 -2.15
N VAL A 172 -19.54 13.56 -1.00
CA VAL A 172 -18.15 13.15 -0.84
C VAL A 172 -18.12 11.72 -0.27
N THR A 173 -17.32 10.85 -0.89
CA THR A 173 -17.08 9.48 -0.42
C THR A 173 -15.71 9.38 0.24
N ILE A 174 -15.65 8.77 1.42
CA ILE A 174 -14.42 8.44 2.14
C ILE A 174 -14.40 6.92 2.34
N SER A 175 -13.42 6.24 1.77
CA SER A 175 -13.18 4.80 1.94
C SER A 175 -11.74 4.58 2.40
N GLY A 176 -11.53 3.62 3.30
CA GLY A 176 -10.21 3.34 3.83
C GLY A 176 -10.08 1.92 4.36
N ILE A 177 -8.86 1.38 4.26
CA ILE A 177 -8.48 0.06 4.75
C ILE A 177 -7.29 0.19 5.69
N SER A 178 -7.16 -0.75 6.63
CA SER A 178 -6.02 -0.78 7.55
C SER A 178 -5.60 -2.20 7.89
N LYS A 179 -4.41 -2.34 8.45
CA LYS A 179 -3.84 -3.60 8.92
C LYS A 179 -3.02 -3.37 10.17
N GLY A 180 -2.76 -4.45 10.89
CA GLY A 180 -2.05 -4.43 12.16
C GLY A 180 -2.77 -5.25 13.22
N ALA A 181 -2.04 -6.18 13.83
CA ALA A 181 -2.53 -7.01 14.93
C ALA A 181 -1.52 -7.16 16.08
N GLY A 182 -0.23 -6.93 15.80
CA GLY A 182 0.87 -6.89 16.76
C GLY A 182 1.87 -5.80 16.39
N MET A 183 2.76 -5.44 17.33
CA MET A 183 3.66 -4.28 17.19
C MET A 183 2.90 -2.96 16.97
N ILE A 184 1.79 -2.77 17.69
CA ILE A 184 0.87 -1.64 17.50
C ILE A 184 0.97 -0.67 18.68
N ARG A 185 1.74 0.40 18.46
CA ARG A 185 1.70 1.64 19.24
C ARG A 185 2.03 2.81 18.30
N PRO A 186 1.10 3.20 17.41
CA PRO A 186 1.36 4.22 16.42
C PRO A 186 1.79 5.52 17.10
N ASN A 187 2.95 6.03 16.68
CA ASN A 187 3.47 7.31 17.10
C ASN A 187 3.96 8.00 15.83
N MET A 188 3.06 8.75 15.19
CA MET A 188 3.25 9.22 13.82
C MET A 188 3.17 10.74 13.77
N ALA A 189 3.90 11.32 12.83
CA ALA A 189 3.86 12.74 12.47
C ALA A 189 4.13 12.88 10.97
#